data_AF-A0A1G1TM63-F1
#
_entry.id   AF-A0A1G1TM63-F1
#
_cell.length_a   1.000
_cell.length_b   1.000
_cell.length_c   1.000
_cell.angle_alpha   90.00
_cell.angle_beta   90.00
_cell.angle_gamma   90.00
#
_symmetry.space_group_name_H-M   'P 1'
#
loop_
_entity.id
_entity.type
_entity.pdbx_description
1 polymer ?
#
loop_
_entity_poly.entity_id
_entity_poly.type
_entity_poly.pdbx_seq_one_letter_code
_entity_poly.pdbx_strand_id
1 'polypeptide(L)' 'MQQPKTPIQAQVLTFLRAADRDMETAESLAQHSPHLYESIGFSCQQAAEKYLKAALLVNNKPAPFIHELTSLATGLAG' A
#
# COMPACT_ATOMS: atom_id res chain seq x y z
N MET A 1 -24.63 7.96 13.69
CA MET A 1 -23.36 8.00 14.44
C MET A 1 -22.46 6.91 13.86
N GLN A 2 -21.30 7.23 13.30
CA GLN A 2 -20.37 6.19 12.84
C GLN A 2 -19.78 5.50 14.08
N GLN A 3 -19.79 4.17 14.12
CA GLN A 3 -19.15 3.42 15.19
C GLN A 3 -17.63 3.73 15.24
N PRO A 4 -17.02 3.76 16.44
CA PRO A 4 -15.58 3.94 16.56
C PRO A 4 -14.86 2.79 15.86
N LYS A 5 -13.83 3.13 15.08
CA LYS A 5 -13.02 2.16 14.34
C LYS A 5 -12.12 1.40 15.30
N THR A 6 -11.99 0.09 15.11
CA THR A 6 -10.98 -0.70 15.84
C THR A 6 -9.57 -0.23 15.45
N PRO A 7 -8.55 -0.49 16.29
CA PRO A 7 -7.16 -0.15 15.94
C PRO A 7 -6.72 -0.73 14.58
N ILE A 8 -7.14 -1.97 14.28
CA ILE A 8 -6.87 -2.62 12.99
C ILE A 8 -7.54 -1.85 11.85
N GLN A 9 -8.81 -1.45 11.99
CA GLN A 9 -9.51 -0.67 10.98
C GLN A 9 -8.86 0.70 10.74
N ALA A 10 -8.38 1.36 11.79
CA ALA A 10 -7.64 2.61 11.66
C ALA A 10 -6.29 2.41 10.93
N GLN A 11 -5.60 1.31 11.20
CA GLN A 11 -4.34 0.97 10.54
C GLN A 11 -4.54 0.60 9.06
N VAL A 12 -5.57 -0.19 8.73
CA VAL A 12 -5.97 -0.49 7.34
C VAL A 12 -6.19 0.80 6.56
N LEU A 13 -6.98 1.73 7.10
CA LEU A 13 -7.26 3.00 6.44
C LEU A 13 -6.01 3.88 6.28
N THR A 14 -5.08 3.81 7.25
CA THR A 14 -3.80 4.51 7.13
C THR A 14 -2.99 3.96 5.96
N PHE A 15 -2.92 2.63 5.79
CA PHE A 15 -2.24 2.01 4.67
C PHE A 15 -2.91 2.35 3.32
N LEU A 16 -4.23 2.25 3.23
CA LEU A 16 -4.97 2.57 2.00
C LEU A 16 -4.71 4.01 1.55
N ARG A 17 -4.90 4.99 2.44
CA ARG A 17 -4.67 6.41 2.12
C ARG A 17 -3.23 6.72 1.72
N ALA A 18 -2.27 6.02 2.32
CA ALA A 18 -0.88 6.19 1.95
C ALA A 18 -0.59 5.56 0.58
N ALA A 19 -1.15 4.39 0.30
CA ALA A 19 -1.05 3.74 -1.01
C ALA A 19 -1.69 4.58 -2.12
N ASP A 20 -2.87 5.19 -1.86
CA ASP A 20 -3.55 6.08 -2.79
C ASP A 20 -2.65 7.26 -3.20
N ARG A 21 -1.96 7.88 -2.23
CA ARG A 21 -1.02 8.99 -2.49
C ARG A 21 0.20 8.56 -3.28
N ASP A 22 0.72 7.36 -3.02
CA ASP A 22 1.84 6.83 -3.80
C ASP A 22 1.41 6.56 -5.25
N MET A 23 0.19 6.07 -5.46
CA MET A 23 -0.38 5.87 -6.79
C MET A 23 -0.58 7.20 -7.52
N GLU A 24 -1.19 8.19 -6.88
CA GLU A 24 -1.36 9.54 -7.45
C GLU A 24 -0.01 10.17 -7.83
N THR A 25 1.03 9.94 -7.02
CA THR A 25 2.40 10.38 -7.33
C THR A 25 2.93 9.69 -8.59
N ALA A 26 2.78 8.36 -8.69
CA ALA A 26 3.20 7.60 -9.85
C ALA A 26 2.49 8.05 -11.14
N GLU A 27 1.17 8.26 -11.07
CA GLU A 27 0.35 8.74 -12.19
C GLU A 27 0.77 10.14 -12.63
N SER A 28 0.93 11.06 -11.67
CA SER A 28 1.38 12.42 -11.95
C SER A 28 2.76 12.46 -12.59
N LEU A 29 3.71 11.66 -12.10
CA LEU A 29 5.05 11.55 -12.68
C LEU A 29 5.01 10.91 -14.07
N ALA A 30 4.23 9.86 -14.27
CA ALA A 30 4.09 9.22 -15.58
C ALA A 30 3.51 10.17 -16.62
N GLN A 31 2.57 11.03 -16.23
CA GLN A 31 1.94 12.00 -17.12
C GLN A 31 2.83 13.22 -17.41
N HIS A 32 3.50 13.78 -16.40
CA HIS A 32 4.18 15.07 -16.52
C HIS A 32 5.70 14.97 -16.64
N SER A 33 6.29 13.88 -16.16
CA SER A 33 7.73 13.66 -16.09
C SER A 33 8.12 12.20 -16.38
N PRO A 34 7.72 11.62 -17.54
CA PRO A 34 7.88 10.19 -17.82
C PRO A 34 9.35 9.72 -17.86
N HIS A 35 10.30 10.64 -18.01
CA HIS A 35 11.74 10.35 -17.94
C HIS A 35 12.21 9.99 -16.52
N LEU A 36 11.42 10.26 -15.48
CA LEU A 36 11.72 9.92 -14.08
C LEU A 36 11.24 8.49 -13.74
N TYR A 37 11.55 7.52 -14.60
CA TYR A 37 11.03 6.16 -14.49
C TYR A 37 11.42 5.44 -13.19
N GLU A 38 12.57 5.76 -12.60
CA GLU A 38 12.98 5.22 -11.30
C GLU A 38 12.05 5.71 -10.17
N SER A 39 11.68 6.99 -10.18
CA SER A 39 10.74 7.56 -9.20
C SER A 39 9.32 7.02 -9.40
N ILE A 40 8.88 6.86 -10.65
CA ILE A 40 7.60 6.22 -10.98
C ILE A 40 7.57 4.79 -10.43
N GLY A 41 8.61 4.00 -10.72
CA GLY A 41 8.73 2.62 -10.23
C GLY A 41 8.74 2.52 -8.72
N PHE A 42 9.48 3.42 -8.04
CA PHE A 42 9.51 3.49 -6.58
C PHE A 42 8.13 3.80 -5.99
N SER A 43 7.40 4.77 -6.54
CA SER A 43 6.04 5.10 -6.11
C SER A 43 5.07 3.92 -6.33
N CYS A 44 5.16 3.22 -7.47
CA CYS A 44 4.36 2.00 -7.70
C CYS A 44 4.67 0.90 -6.68
N GLN A 45 5.95 0.64 -6.39
CA GLN A 45 6.35 -0.35 -5.38
C GLN A 45 5.79 0.01 -4.00
N GLN A 46 5.89 1.29 -3.62
CA GLN A 46 5.39 1.80 -2.35
C GLN A 46 3.87 1.69 -2.22
N ALA A 47 3.12 1.95 -3.29
CA ALA A 47 1.68 1.74 -3.34
C ALA A 47 1.32 0.25 -3.14
N ALA A 48 1.97 -0.63 -3.91
CA ALA A 48 1.74 -2.08 -3.84
C ALA A 48 2.01 -2.63 -2.43
N GLU A 49 3.13 -2.24 -1.80
CA GLU A 49 3.49 -2.68 -0.44
C GLU A 49 2.40 -2.32 0.57
N LYS A 50 1.87 -1.10 0.49
CA LYS A 50 0.86 -0.60 1.43
C LYS A 50 -0.51 -1.22 1.19
N TYR A 51 -0.92 -1.41 -0.06
CA TYR A 51 -2.15 -2.16 -0.37
C TYR A 51 -2.08 -3.60 0.14
N LEU A 52 -0.95 -4.29 -0.06
CA LEU A 52 -0.76 -5.65 0.45
C LEU A 52 -0.82 -5.70 1.99
N LYS A 53 -0.19 -4.74 2.67
CA LYS A 53 -0.29 -4.62 4.15
C LYS A 53 -1.73 -4.39 4.62
N ALA A 54 -2.49 -3.54 3.93
CA ALA A 54 -3.91 -3.36 4.22
C ALA A 54 -4.70 -4.66 4.03
N ALA A 55 -4.46 -5.37 2.91
CA ALA A 55 -5.12 -6.64 2.61
C ALA A 55 -4.80 -7.73 3.66
N LEU A 56 -3.55 -7.84 4.11
CA LEU A 56 -3.17 -8.78 5.18
C LEU A 56 -3.94 -8.50 6.46
N LEU A 57 -4.01 -7.24 6.90
CA LEU A 57 -4.74 -6.86 8.11
C LEU A 57 -6.26 -7.14 8.00
N VAL A 58 -6.87 -6.90 6.83
CA VAL A 58 -8.29 -7.24 6.60
C VAL A 58 -8.52 -8.75 6.70
N ASN A 59 -7.54 -9.56 6.33
CA ASN A 59 -7.58 -11.02 6.44
C ASN A 59 -7.07 -11.54 7.80
N ASN A 60 -6.98 -10.68 8.83
CA ASN A 60 -6.47 -11.02 10.17
C ASN A 60 -5.04 -11.61 10.18
N LYS A 61 -4.24 -11.28 9.17
CA LYS A 61 -2.83 -11.68 9.07
C LYS A 61 -1.93 -10.51 9.50
N PRO A 62 -0.77 -10.77 10.09
CA PRO A 62 0.17 -9.71 10.43
C PRO A 62 0.64 -8.98 9.16
N ALA A 63 0.83 -7.66 9.27
CA ALA A 63 1.45 -6.83 8.24
C ALA A 63 2.91 -6.53 8.66
N PRO A 64 3.88 -7.40 8.31
CA PRO A 64 5.26 -7.22 8.72
C PRO A 64 5.89 -5.97 8.09
N PHE A 65 6.77 -5.30 8.83
CA PHE A 65 7.59 -4.19 8.32
C PHE A 65 8.77 -4.74 7.50
N ILE A 66 8.46 -5.28 6.32
CA ILE A 66 9.43 -5.76 5.33
C ILE A 66 9.23 -5.01 4.02
N HIS A 67 10.31 -4.82 3.27
CA HIS A 67 10.32 -4.18 1.94
C HIS A 67 10.25 -5.20 0.79
N GLU A 68 9.76 -6.41 1.07
CA GLU A 68 9.72 -7.53 0.13
C GLU A 68 8.28 -7.82 -0.32
N LEU A 69 7.93 -7.33 -1.51
CA LEU A 69 6.57 -7.47 -2.06
C LEU A 69 6.15 -8.93 -2.23
N THR A 70 7.07 -9.80 -2.67
CA THR A 70 6.80 -11.23 -2.88
C THR A 70 6.39 -11.91 -1.58
N SER A 71 7.05 -11.54 -0.48
CA SER A 71 6.77 -12.07 0.85
C SER A 71 5.39 -11.63 1.35
N LEU A 72 5.01 -10.37 1.12
CA LEU A 72 3.68 -9.86 1.47
C LEU A 72 2.57 -10.53 0.64
N ALA A 73 2.78 -10.69 -0.67
CA ALA A 73 1.83 -11.32 -1.57
C ALA A 73 1.61 -12.81 -1.22
N THR A 74 2.69 -13.54 -0.92
CA THR A 74 2.60 -14.95 -0.52
C THR A 74 1.84 -15.12 0.80
N GLY A 75 1.95 -14.16 1.72
CA GLY A 75 1.17 -14.18 2.97
C GLY A 75 -0.34 -14.22 2.77
N LEU A 76 -0.86 -13.70 1.66
CA LEU A 76 -2.28 -13.73 1.30
C LEU A 76 -2.74 -15.05 0.68
N ALA A 77 -1.83 -15.86 0.13
CA ALA A 77 -2.15 -17.04 -0.68
C ALA A 77 -2.41 -18.33 0.14
N GLY A 78 -2.21 -18.29 1.46
CA GLY A 78 -2.50 -19.41 2.38
C GLY A 78 -3.74 -19.16 3.23
#